data_AF-A0A7W3VVB1-F1
#
_entry.id   AF-A0A7W3VVB1-F1
#
_cell.length_a   1.000
_cell.length_b   1.000
_cell.length_c   1.000
_cell.angle_alpha   90.00
_cell.angle_beta   90.00
_cell.angle_gamma   90.00
#
_symmetry.space_group_name_H-M   'P 1'
#
loop_
_entity.id
_entity.type
_entity.pdbx_description
1 polymer ?
#
loop_
_entity_poly.entity_id
_entity_poly.type
_entity_poly.pdbx_seq_one_letter_code
_entity_poly.pdbx_strand_id
1 'polypeptide(L)'
;MLTGPALPMPGRLRAALGFVILQALLNGVFGVFARRQIEKQRRGGEEPFSILYSLEYLSYAFAAGLVAAGIVVLFGYGWSRWVLLAFEVVSALAGLLNLAGGGVAAAVGLVLAAMVVTTLFHAETKAWFAAKAAQRRAGSTV
;
A
#
# COMPACT_ATOMS: atom_id res chain seq x y z
N MET A 1 35.23 -9.46 -9.47
CA MET A 1 33.79 -9.16 -9.42
C MET A 1 33.09 -10.28 -8.67
N LEU A 2 32.82 -10.11 -7.38
CA LEU A 2 31.97 -11.04 -6.62
C LEU A 2 30.56 -10.45 -6.58
N THR A 3 29.78 -10.69 -7.62
CA THR A 3 28.32 -10.54 -7.54
C THR A 3 27.83 -11.62 -6.59
N GLY A 4 27.78 -11.31 -5.29
CA GLY A 4 27.09 -12.16 -4.32
C GLY A 4 25.68 -12.45 -4.84
N PRO A 5 25.17 -13.68 -4.70
CA PRO A 5 23.95 -14.10 -5.36
C PRO A 5 22.83 -13.10 -5.07
N ALA A 6 22.17 -12.63 -6.13
CA ALA A 6 20.98 -11.81 -5.99
C ALA A 6 19.95 -12.65 -5.23
N LEU A 7 19.83 -12.41 -3.93
CA LEU A 7 18.87 -13.13 -3.11
C LEU A 7 17.48 -12.92 -3.72
N PRO A 8 16.81 -14.00 -4.15
CA PRO A 8 15.49 -13.88 -4.75
C PRO A 8 14.56 -13.22 -3.74
N MET A 9 13.65 -12.38 -4.24
CA MET A 9 12.68 -11.73 -3.37
C MET A 9 11.87 -12.80 -2.62
N PRO A 10 11.79 -12.74 -1.27
CA PRO A 10 11.03 -13.70 -0.50
C PRO A 10 9.59 -13.77 -0.99
N GLY A 11 9.05 -14.99 -1.14
CA GLY A 11 7.70 -15.20 -1.67
C GLY A 11 6.62 -14.43 -0.88
N ARG A 12 6.81 -14.32 0.44
CA ARG A 12 5.95 -13.52 1.32
C ARG A 12 5.99 -12.03 0.95
N LEU A 13 7.19 -11.46 0.76
CA LEU A 13 7.35 -10.06 0.33
C LEU A 13 6.70 -9.82 -1.03
N ARG A 14 6.82 -10.77 -1.96
CA ARG A 14 6.15 -10.70 -3.26
C ARG A 14 4.63 -10.72 -3.13
N ALA A 15 4.08 -11.57 -2.24
CA ALA A 15 2.64 -11.59 -1.96
C ALA A 15 2.17 -10.26 -1.33
N ALA A 16 2.92 -9.73 -0.35
CA ALA A 16 2.62 -8.43 0.27
C ALA A 16 2.60 -7.29 -0.76
N LEU A 17 3.55 -7.26 -1.70
CA LEU A 17 3.54 -6.30 -2.80
C LEU A 17 2.34 -6.48 -3.73
N GLY A 18 1.95 -7.72 -4.03
CA GLY A 18 0.73 -8.02 -4.77
C GLY A 18 -0.51 -7.45 -4.06
N PHE A 19 -0.60 -7.58 -2.75
CA PHE A 19 -1.69 -7.01 -1.95
C PHE A 19 -1.68 -5.48 -1.95
N VAL A 20 -0.52 -4.84 -1.82
CA VAL A 20 -0.40 -3.37 -1.91
C VAL A 20 -0.86 -2.86 -3.28
N ILE A 21 -0.49 -3.55 -4.36
CA ILE A 21 -0.94 -3.19 -5.71
C ILE A 21 -2.46 -3.34 -5.81
N LEU A 22 -3.02 -4.45 -5.32
CA LEU A 22 -4.46 -4.65 -5.29
C LEU A 22 -5.16 -3.55 -4.49
N GLN A 23 -4.65 -3.19 -3.32
CA GLN A 23 -5.18 -2.08 -2.51
C GLN A 23 -5.13 -0.74 -3.26
N ALA A 24 -4.03 -0.46 -3.98
CA ALA A 24 -3.92 0.75 -4.78
C ALA A 24 -4.96 0.79 -5.91
N LEU A 25 -5.18 -0.34 -6.60
CA LEU A 25 -6.21 -0.45 -7.63
C LEU A 25 -7.61 -0.27 -7.06
N LEU A 26 -7.91 -0.91 -5.92
CA LEU A 26 -9.21 -0.78 -5.26
C LEU A 26 -9.47 0.67 -4.84
N ASN A 27 -8.48 1.37 -4.28
CA ASN A 27 -8.58 2.80 -3.99
C ASN A 27 -8.80 3.61 -5.28
N GLY A 28 -8.05 3.35 -6.35
CA GLY A 28 -8.31 4.01 -7.64
C GLY A 28 -9.76 3.83 -8.12
N VAL A 29 -10.32 2.63 -8.00
CA VAL A 29 -11.71 2.33 -8.33
C VAL A 29 -12.69 3.09 -7.44
N PHE A 30 -12.47 3.12 -6.12
CA PHE A 30 -13.30 3.91 -5.20
C PHE A 30 -13.28 5.41 -5.52
N GLY A 31 -12.12 5.97 -5.86
CA GLY A 31 -12.00 7.35 -6.33
C GLY A 31 -12.84 7.60 -7.58
N VAL A 32 -12.80 6.68 -8.56
CA VAL A 32 -13.66 6.78 -9.77
C VAL A 32 -15.14 6.71 -9.44
N PHE A 33 -15.56 5.86 -8.49
CA PHE A 33 -16.94 5.80 -8.04
C PHE A 33 -17.39 7.11 -7.39
N ALA A 34 -16.58 7.67 -6.47
CA ALA A 34 -16.85 8.96 -5.84
C ALA A 34 -17.00 10.06 -6.90
N ARG A 35 -16.07 10.11 -7.87
CA ARG A 35 -16.13 11.04 -8.99
C ARG A 35 -17.40 10.90 -9.82
N ARG A 36 -17.80 9.67 -10.18
CA ARG A 36 -19.04 9.43 -10.92
C ARG A 36 -20.27 9.88 -10.15
N GLN A 37 -20.27 9.72 -8.82
CA GLN A 37 -21.37 10.17 -7.98
C GLN A 37 -21.45 11.71 -7.92
N ILE A 38 -20.30 12.38 -7.82
CA ILE A 38 -20.20 13.85 -7.93
C ILE A 38 -20.76 14.32 -9.28
N GLU A 39 -20.32 13.69 -10.38
CA GLU A 39 -20.80 14.03 -11.73
C GLU A 39 -22.30 13.79 -11.88
N LYS A 40 -22.83 12.72 -11.28
CA LYS A 40 -24.28 12.42 -11.27
C LYS A 40 -25.07 13.51 -10.52
N GLN A 41 -24.61 13.93 -9.34
CA GLN A 41 -25.27 14.99 -8.55
C GLN A 41 -25.26 16.33 -9.29
N ARG A 42 -24.10 16.70 -9.88
CA ARG A 42 -24.00 17.92 -10.71
C ARG A 42 -24.97 17.90 -11.89
N ARG A 43 -25.08 16.77 -12.59
CA ARG A 43 -26.02 16.63 -13.72
C ARG A 43 -27.48 16.68 -13.28
N GLY A 44 -27.78 16.27 -12.05
CA GLY A 44 -29.09 16.40 -11.43
C GLY A 44 -29.45 17.81 -10.94
N GLY A 45 -28.51 18.77 -11.02
CA GLY A 45 -28.70 20.13 -10.51
C GLY A 45 -28.49 20.26 -8.99
N GLU A 46 -28.03 19.19 -8.33
CA GLU A 46 -27.71 19.20 -6.90
C GLU A 46 -26.26 19.64 -6.69
N GLU A 47 -26.00 20.41 -5.62
CA GLU A 47 -24.64 20.62 -5.16
C GLU A 47 -24.09 19.31 -4.57
N PRO A 48 -22.95 18.80 -5.07
CA PRO A 48 -22.40 17.57 -4.55
C PRO A 48 -21.98 17.75 -3.10
N PHE A 49 -22.22 16.72 -2.28
CA PHE A 49 -21.76 16.75 -0.90
C PHE A 49 -20.23 16.92 -0.86
N SER A 50 -19.75 17.89 -0.08
CA SER A 50 -18.32 18.19 0.08
C SER A 50 -17.49 16.96 0.48
N ILE A 51 -18.10 16.04 1.22
CA ILE A 51 -17.45 14.79 1.64
C ILE A 51 -17.07 13.88 0.46
N LEU A 52 -17.80 13.94 -0.66
CA LEU A 52 -17.49 13.12 -1.84
C LEU A 52 -16.18 13.57 -2.50
N TYR A 53 -15.92 14.88 -2.53
CA TYR A 53 -14.65 15.42 -3.04
C TYR A 53 -13.47 15.00 -2.15
N SER A 54 -13.66 15.04 -0.83
CA SER A 54 -12.66 14.56 0.12
C SER A 54 -12.39 13.06 -0.07
N LEU A 55 -13.45 12.26 -0.28
CA LEU A 55 -13.33 10.82 -0.55
C LEU A 55 -12.56 10.55 -1.85
N GLU A 56 -12.92 11.23 -2.94
CA GLU A 56 -12.25 11.10 -4.24
C GLU A 56 -10.76 11.40 -4.11
N TYR A 57 -10.42 12.58 -3.56
CA TYR A 57 -9.05 13.03 -3.43
C TYR A 57 -8.23 12.11 -2.53
N LEU A 58 -8.78 11.75 -1.36
CA LEU A 58 -8.09 10.88 -0.41
C LEU A 58 -7.83 9.51 -1.02
N SER A 59 -8.81 8.95 -1.76
CA SER A 59 -8.66 7.65 -2.39
C SER A 59 -7.58 7.65 -3.47
N TYR A 60 -7.50 8.68 -4.31
CA TYR A 60 -6.42 8.81 -5.28
C TYR A 60 -5.05 9.06 -4.64
N ALA A 61 -4.98 9.91 -3.61
CA ALA A 61 -3.76 10.15 -2.87
C ALA A 61 -3.22 8.85 -2.23
N PHE A 62 -4.13 8.04 -1.68
CA PHE A 62 -3.79 6.76 -1.08
C PHE A 62 -3.30 5.74 -2.12
N ALA A 63 -3.98 5.66 -3.27
CA ALA A 63 -3.55 4.81 -4.39
C ALA A 63 -2.14 5.19 -4.87
N ALA A 64 -1.89 6.47 -5.11
CA ALA A 64 -0.58 6.97 -5.52
C ALA A 64 0.51 6.69 -4.47
N GLY A 65 0.18 6.90 -3.18
CA GLY A 65 1.07 6.64 -2.06
C GLY A 65 1.45 5.16 -1.94
N LEU A 66 0.50 4.24 -2.07
CA LEU A 66 0.74 2.80 -2.06
C LEU A 66 1.62 2.35 -3.22
N VAL A 67 1.39 2.88 -4.43
CA VAL A 67 2.23 2.59 -5.61
C VAL A 67 3.65 3.07 -5.38
N ALA A 68 3.83 4.31 -4.92
CA ALA A 68 5.14 4.87 -4.61
C ALA A 68 5.86 4.03 -3.53
N ALA A 69 5.15 3.65 -2.46
CA ALA A 69 5.69 2.83 -1.39
C ALA A 69 6.12 1.44 -1.89
N GLY A 70 5.31 0.81 -2.74
CA GLY A 70 5.63 -0.47 -3.39
C GLY A 70 6.89 -0.38 -4.26
N ILE A 71 7.03 0.70 -5.04
CA ILE A 71 8.23 0.96 -5.85
C ILE A 71 9.47 1.11 -4.95
N VAL A 72 9.38 1.87 -3.86
CA VAL A 72 10.52 2.06 -2.93
C VAL A 72 10.90 0.74 -2.25
N VAL A 73 9.95 -0.16 -1.96
CA VAL A 73 10.22 -1.52 -1.47
C VAL A 73 10.98 -2.36 -2.50
N LEU A 74 10.64 -2.26 -3.79
CA LEU A 74 11.36 -2.98 -4.86
C LEU A 74 12.84 -2.59 -4.92
N PHE A 75 13.17 -1.34 -4.61
CA PHE A 75 14.57 -0.87 -4.51
C PHE A 75 15.31 -1.38 -3.26
N GLY A 76 14.63 -2.03 -2.33
CA GLY A 76 15.27 -2.65 -1.16
C GLY A 76 15.83 -1.64 -0.16
N TYR A 77 15.21 -0.47 -0.04
CA TYR A 77 15.55 0.51 0.99
C TYR A 77 15.00 0.09 2.34
N GLY A 78 15.82 0.00 3.39
CA GLY A 78 15.36 -0.46 4.71
C GLY A 78 14.25 0.40 5.34
N TRP A 79 14.18 1.70 5.00
CA TRP A 79 13.15 2.61 5.48
C TRP A 79 11.79 2.42 4.78
N SER A 80 11.76 1.74 3.63
CA SER A 80 10.54 1.47 2.87
C SER A 80 9.53 0.63 3.67
N ARG A 81 10.02 -0.21 4.58
CA ARG A 81 9.20 -1.01 5.51
C ARG A 81 8.36 -0.13 6.43
N TRP A 82 8.91 1.00 6.88
CA TRP A 82 8.19 1.93 7.76
C TRP A 82 7.14 2.73 7.00
N VAL A 83 7.44 3.11 5.74
CA VAL A 83 6.47 3.76 4.86
C VAL A 83 5.28 2.83 4.59
N LEU A 84 5.56 1.58 4.21
CA LEU A 84 4.50 0.61 3.92
C LEU A 84 3.67 0.28 5.18
N LEU A 85 4.32 0.19 6.35
CA LEU A 85 3.63 0.05 7.63
C LEU A 85 2.69 1.22 7.92
N ALA A 86 3.13 2.46 7.66
CA ALA A 86 2.29 3.63 7.88
C ALA A 86 1.02 3.59 7.02
N PHE A 87 1.14 3.23 5.74
CA PHE A 87 -0.02 3.02 4.87
C PHE A 87 -0.92 1.89 5.38
N GLU A 88 -0.35 0.75 5.81
CA GLU A 88 -1.16 -0.34 6.34
C GLU A 88 -1.89 0.01 7.64
N VAL A 89 -1.29 0.80 8.53
CA VAL A 89 -1.97 1.29 9.73
C VAL A 89 -3.15 2.18 9.36
N VAL A 90 -2.99 3.09 8.39
CA VAL A 90 -4.10 3.94 7.94
C VAL A 90 -5.20 3.10 7.27
N SER A 91 -4.84 2.13 6.43
CA SER A 91 -5.78 1.18 5.82
C SER A 91 -6.54 0.38 6.88
N ALA A 92 -5.83 -0.12 7.90
CA ALA A 92 -6.41 -0.89 8.99
C ALA A 92 -7.38 -0.05 9.83
N LEU A 93 -7.05 1.22 10.10
CA LEU A 93 -7.95 2.15 10.80
C LEU A 93 -9.20 2.45 9.96
N ALA A 94 -9.04 2.71 8.66
CA ALA A 94 -10.16 2.91 7.75
C ALA A 94 -11.06 1.66 7.65
N GLY A 95 -10.44 0.47 7.62
CA GLY A 95 -11.13 -0.81 7.76
C GLY A 95 -11.91 -0.90 9.07
N LEU A 96 -11.27 -0.66 10.20
CA LEU A 96 -11.92 -0.73 11.51
C LEU A 96 -13.13 0.20 11.63
N LEU A 97 -13.05 1.42 11.09
CA LEU A 97 -14.18 2.36 11.03
C LEU A 97 -15.33 1.83 10.18
N ASN A 98 -15.05 1.23 9.02
CA ASN A 98 -16.06 0.56 8.19
C ASN A 98 -16.67 -0.68 8.87
N LEU A 99 -15.88 -1.42 9.66
CA LEU A 99 -16.37 -2.59 10.39
C LEU A 99 -17.35 -2.18 11.49
N ALA A 100 -17.05 -1.09 12.21
CA ALA A 100 -17.95 -0.51 13.20
C ALA A 100 -19.27 -0.02 12.57
N GLY A 101 -19.27 0.34 11.29
CA GLY A 101 -20.45 0.65 10.49
C GLY A 101 -21.21 -0.57 9.93
N GLY A 102 -20.79 -1.80 10.25
CA GLY A 102 -21.46 -3.04 9.82
C GLY A 102 -20.95 -3.65 8.51
N GLY A 103 -19.88 -3.12 7.91
CA GLY A 103 -19.33 -3.61 6.65
C GLY A 103 -18.44 -4.84 6.81
N VAL A 104 -18.91 -6.04 6.44
CA VAL A 104 -18.11 -7.29 6.48
C VAL A 104 -16.82 -7.21 5.63
N ALA A 105 -16.82 -6.41 4.56
CA ALA A 105 -15.64 -6.15 3.72
C ALA A 105 -14.46 -5.54 4.50
N ALA A 106 -14.73 -4.86 5.62
CA ALA A 106 -13.70 -4.29 6.48
C ALA A 106 -12.87 -5.34 7.22
N ALA A 107 -13.45 -6.49 7.57
CA ALA A 107 -12.74 -7.56 8.24
C ALA A 107 -11.63 -8.13 7.34
N VAL A 108 -11.90 -8.24 6.03
CA VAL A 108 -10.93 -8.67 5.03
C VAL A 108 -9.76 -7.67 4.94
N GLY A 109 -10.06 -6.37 4.94
CA GLY A 109 -9.03 -5.31 4.96
C GLY A 109 -8.10 -5.39 6.17
N LEU A 110 -8.66 -5.65 7.36
CA LEU A 110 -7.88 -5.81 8.60
C LEU A 110 -6.98 -7.05 8.58
N VAL A 111 -7.49 -8.20 8.11
CA VAL A 111 -6.70 -9.44 7.98
C VAL A 111 -5.57 -9.25 6.99
N LEU A 112 -5.84 -8.60 5.85
CA LEU A 112 -4.82 -8.29 4.85
C LEU A 112 -3.72 -7.38 5.42
N ALA A 113 -4.10 -6.33 6.16
CA ALA A 113 -3.15 -5.44 6.80
C ALA A 113 -2.24 -6.20 7.78
N ALA A 114 -2.82 -7.04 8.63
CA ALA A 114 -2.05 -7.88 9.55
C ALA A 114 -1.08 -8.83 8.81
N MET A 115 -1.49 -9.40 7.68
CA MET A 115 -0.61 -10.24 6.86
C MET A 115 0.56 -9.45 6.24
N VAL A 116 0.32 -8.23 5.77
CA VAL A 116 1.39 -7.39 5.21
C VAL A 116 2.38 -6.98 6.30
N VAL A 117 1.89 -6.56 7.48
CA VAL A 117 2.73 -6.22 8.63
C VAL A 117 3.59 -7.40 9.07
N THR A 118 2.99 -8.58 9.31
CA THR A 118 3.75 -9.77 9.74
C THR A 118 4.81 -10.18 8.71
N THR A 119 4.51 -9.99 7.43
CA THR A 119 5.44 -10.26 6.33
C THR A 119 6.62 -9.29 6.30
N LEU A 120 6.39 -7.99 6.50
CA LEU A 120 7.44 -6.96 6.48
C LEU A 120 8.47 -7.13 7.60
N PHE A 121 8.05 -7.72 8.73
CA PHE A 121 8.91 -7.94 9.89
C PHE A 121 9.43 -9.37 9.99
N HIS A 122 9.12 -10.23 9.02
CA HIS A 122 9.64 -11.59 8.99
C HIS A 122 11.16 -11.63 8.76
N ALA A 123 11.83 -12.63 9.34
CA ALA A 123 13.29 -12.73 9.34
C ALA A 123 13.87 -12.78 7.90
N GLU A 124 13.23 -13.54 7.01
CA GLU A 124 13.61 -13.62 5.58
C GLU A 124 13.53 -12.26 4.87
N THR A 125 12.45 -11.52 5.11
CA THR A 125 12.25 -10.18 4.55
C THR A 125 13.33 -9.22 5.05
N LYS A 126 13.63 -9.24 6.35
CA LYS A 126 14.70 -8.43 6.95
C LYS A 126 16.07 -8.78 6.36
N ALA A 127 16.36 -10.06 6.19
CA ALA A 127 17.62 -10.54 5.60
C ALA A 127 17.76 -10.09 4.13
N TRP A 128 16.67 -10.12 3.35
CA TRP A 128 16.67 -9.62 1.98
C TRP A 128 16.98 -8.11 1.90
N PHE A 129 16.35 -7.30 2.76
CA PHE A 129 16.65 -5.85 2.84
C PHE A 129 18.10 -5.59 3.27
N ALA A 130 18.62 -6.36 4.23
CA ALA A 130 20.01 -6.25 4.69
C ALA A 130 21.00 -6.58 3.57
N ALA A 131 20.74 -7.64 2.80
CA ALA A 131 21.55 -8.02 1.65
C ALA A 131 21.55 -6.96 0.54
N LYS A 132 20.38 -6.38 0.22
CA LYS A 132 20.26 -5.26 -0.72
C LYS A 132 21.02 -4.03 -0.24
N ALA A 133 21.02 -3.74 1.06
CA ALA A 133 21.80 -2.64 1.63
C ALA A 133 23.32 -2.89 1.54
N ALA A 134 23.77 -4.12 1.79
CA ALA A 134 25.17 -4.52 1.65
C ALA A 134 25.66 -4.40 0.19
N GLN A 135 24.86 -4.86 -0.78
CA GLN A 135 25.16 -4.71 -2.22
C GLN A 135 25.34 -3.25 -2.62
N ARG A 136 24.47 -2.34 -2.13
CA ARG A 136 24.59 -0.90 -2.43
C ARG A 136 25.88 -0.29 -1.86
N ARG A 137 26.27 -0.66 -0.64
CA ARG A 137 27.52 -0.19 -0.02
C ARG A 137 28.76 -0.70 -0.76
N ALA A 138 28.74 -1.97 -1.20
CA ALA A 138 29.83 -2.55 -1.97
C ALA A 138 29.96 -1.96 -3.38
N GLY A 139 28.85 -1.52 -3.99
CA GLY A 139 28.85 -0.83 -5.28
C GLY A 139 29.29 0.64 -5.22
N SER A 140 29.21 1.29 -4.05
CA SER A 140 29.64 2.68 -3.83
C SER A 140 31.13 2.84 -3.48
N THR A 141 31.85 1.74 -3.28
CA THR A 141 33.29 1.72 -2.95
C THR A 141 34.20 1.55 -4.19
N VAL A 142 33.66 1.79 -5.39
CA VAL A 142 34.41 1.78 -6.67
C VAL A 142 34.52 3.21 -7.19
#